data_AF-P84452-F1
#
_entry.id   AF-P84452-F1
#
_cell.length_a   1.000
_cell.length_b   1.000
_cell.length_c   1.000
_cell.angle_alpha   90.00
_cell.angle_beta   90.00
_cell.angle_gamma   90.00
#
_symmetry.space_group_name_H-M   'P 1'
#
loop_
_entity.id
_entity.type
_entity.pdbx_description
1 polymer ?
#
loop_
_entity_poly.entity_id
_entity_poly.type
_entity_poly.pdbx_seq_one_letter_code
_entity_poly.pdbx_strand_id
1 'polypeptide(L)' 'CPRILMKCKLDTDCFPTCTCRPSGFCG' A
#
# COMPACT_ATOMS: atom_id res chain seq x y z
N CYS A 1 -4.54 -4.17 -6.03
CA CYS A 1 -3.21 -3.53 -5.96
C CYS A 1 -2.30 -3.90 -7.15
N PRO A 2 -1.71 -2.94 -7.90
CA PRO A 2 -0.69 -3.25 -8.90
C PRO A 2 0.52 -3.94 -8.26
N ARG A 3 1.23 -4.81 -8.98
CA ARG A 3 2.36 -5.62 -8.46
C ARG A 3 3.62 -4.82 -8.10
N ILE A 4 3.53 -3.49 -7.99
CA ILE A 4 4.65 -2.63 -7.63
C ILE A 4 4.76 -2.52 -6.10
N LEU A 5 5.97 -2.72 -5.57
CA LEU A 5 6.26 -2.52 -4.16
C LEU A 5 6.25 -1.02 -3.84
N MET A 6 5.16 -0.55 -3.23
CA MET A 6 4.99 0.82 -2.78
C MET A 6 5.02 0.86 -1.25
N LYS A 7 5.89 1.69 -0.67
CA LYS A 7 5.95 1.88 0.79
C LYS A 7 4.78 2.75 1.24
N CYS A 8 4.28 2.47 2.45
CA CYS A 8 3.16 3.20 3.03
C CYS A 8 3.28 3.27 4.56
N LYS A 9 2.55 4.23 5.14
CA LYS A 9 2.25 4.32 6.57
C LYS A 9 0.74 4.27 6.81
N LEU A 10 -0.03 4.79 5.86
CA LEU A 10 -1.48 4.88 5.89
C LEU A 10 -2.06 4.35 4.57
N ASP A 11 -3.32 3.93 4.59
CA ASP A 11 -4.01 3.45 3.38
C ASP A 11 -4.08 4.51 2.28
N THR A 12 -4.10 5.80 2.65
CA THR A 12 -4.10 6.94 1.74
C THR A 12 -2.80 7.12 0.96
N ASP A 13 -1.70 6.49 1.42
CA ASP A 13 -0.44 6.49 0.68
C ASP A 13 -0.51 5.54 -0.53
N CYS A 14 -1.48 4.63 -0.56
CA CYS A 14 -1.60 3.58 -1.56
C CYS A 14 -2.61 3.93 -2.66
N PHE A 15 -2.61 3.14 -3.74
CA PHE A 15 -3.67 3.24 -4.74
C PHE A 15 -5.05 2.97 -4.11
N PRO A 16 -6.14 3.53 -4.64
CA PRO A 16 -7.50 3.36 -4.08
C PRO A 16 -8.00 1.91 -3.93
N THR A 17 -7.30 0.95 -4.53
CA THR A 17 -7.60 -0.50 -4.49
C THR A 17 -6.57 -1.30 -3.69
N CYS A 18 -5.84 -0.64 -2.80
CA CYS A 18 -4.80 -1.21 -1.94
C CYS A 18 -4.99 -0.71 -0.51
N THR A 19 -4.48 -1.45 0.45
CA THR A 19 -4.33 -1.00 1.84
C THR A 19 -2.87 -1.07 2.28
N CYS A 20 -2.53 -0.31 3.30
CA CYS A 20 -1.20 -0.36 3.89
C CYS A 20 -1.09 -1.57 4.81
N ARG A 21 -0.30 -2.56 4.39
CA ARG A 21 -0.09 -3.76 5.21
C ARG A 21 0.84 -3.46 6.38
N PRO A 22 0.79 -4.26 7.47
CA PRO A 22 1.69 -4.12 8.62
C PRO A 22 3.18 -4.21 8.27
N SER A 23 3.54 -4.75 7.10
CA SER A 23 4.90 -4.74 6.58
C SER A 23 5.40 -3.36 6.12
N GLY A 24 4.53 -2.34 6.09
CA GLY A 24 4.84 -1.00 5.59
C GLY A 24 4.81 -0.90 4.06
N PHE A 25 4.09 -1.82 3.40
CA PHE A 25 3.92 -1.82 1.95
C PHE A 25 2.47 -2.00 1.53
N CYS A 26 2.07 -1.27 0.49
CA CYS A 26 0.77 -1.39 -0.14
C CYS A 26 0.56 -2.81 -0.68
N GLY A 27 -0.62 -3.37 -0.45
CA GLY A 27 -1.01 -4.70 -0.90
C GLY A 27 -2.50 -4.81 -1.10
#